data_AF-A0A1Q9ENU1-F1
#
_entry.id   AF-A0A1Q9ENU1-F1
#
_cell.length_a   1.000
_cell.length_b   1.000
_cell.length_c   1.000
_cell.angle_alpha   90.00
_cell.angle_beta   90.00
_cell.angle_gamma   90.00
#
_symmetry.space_group_name_H-M   'P 1'
#
loop_
_entity.id
_entity.type
_entity.pdbx_description
1 polymer ?
#
loop_
_entity_poly.entity_id
_entity_poly.type
_entity_poly.pdbx_seq_one_letter_code
_entity_poly.pdbx_strand_id
1 'polypeptide(L)'
;MAEPEDQDYCGMGGRMARWNLNLCIGVVFSSVFPLVSLAVLVKFLLHQVTYGYLLVFAETRKPDLGGVFWVQALTQLLYCMVFYAVVMAGVLLQRSDGYIPAALALLSGFVAVASVVQFKMRFRWQSLPYPEVVKMDKDHPIPASTVRKEVSMYIQPSLNDPSLPH
;
A
#
# COMPACT_ATOMS: atom_id res chain seq x y z
N MET A 1 -15.00 13.28 -16.63
CA MET A 1 -15.78 12.96 -15.43
C MET A 1 -14.80 12.93 -14.27
N ALA A 2 -14.72 14.03 -13.52
CA ALA A 2 -14.12 13.97 -12.19
C ALA A 2 -15.08 13.15 -11.33
N GLU A 3 -14.59 12.06 -10.73
CA GLU A 3 -15.38 11.32 -9.74
C GLU A 3 -15.75 12.29 -8.61
N PRO A 4 -17.00 12.28 -8.09
CA PRO A 4 -17.48 13.30 -7.15
C PRO A 4 -16.81 13.28 -5.76
N GLU A 5 -15.92 12.33 -5.48
CA GLU A 5 -15.13 12.25 -4.26
C GLU A 5 -13.77 12.96 -4.36
N ASP A 6 -13.38 13.63 -3.28
CA ASP A 6 -12.03 14.16 -3.11
C ASP A 6 -11.01 13.01 -3.12
N GLN A 7 -10.19 12.91 -4.17
CA GLN A 7 -9.18 11.86 -4.32
C GLN A 7 -8.12 11.89 -3.22
N ASP A 8 -7.84 13.05 -2.63
CA ASP A 8 -6.82 13.18 -1.59
C ASP A 8 -7.31 12.66 -0.23
N TYR A 9 -8.61 12.81 0.06
CA TYR A 9 -9.19 12.37 1.32
C TYR A 9 -9.91 11.02 1.24
N CYS A 10 -10.75 10.84 0.21
CA CYS A 10 -11.61 9.68 0.00
C CYS A 10 -11.06 8.71 -1.05
N GLY A 11 -9.99 9.04 -1.77
CA GLY A 11 -9.39 8.14 -2.76
C GLY A 11 -8.74 6.90 -2.12
N MET A 12 -8.66 5.81 -2.90
CA MET A 12 -8.06 4.53 -2.44
C MET A 12 -6.64 4.72 -1.87
N GLY A 13 -5.82 5.56 -2.51
CA GLY A 13 -4.47 5.88 -2.05
C GLY A 13 -4.44 6.67 -0.74
N GLY A 14 -5.25 7.73 -0.63
CA GLY A 14 -5.33 8.56 0.58
C GLY A 14 -5.80 7.77 1.81
N ARG A 15 -6.79 6.89 1.63
CA ARG A 15 -7.28 5.99 2.69
C ARG A 15 -6.18 5.03 3.16
N MET A 16 -5.50 4.35 2.23
CA MET A 16 -4.43 3.41 2.56
C MET A 16 -3.25 4.10 3.26
N ALA A 17 -2.86 5.29 2.79
CA ALA A 17 -1.78 6.06 3.39
C ALA A 17 -2.06 6.41 4.85
N ARG A 18 -3.31 6.79 5.17
CA ARG A 18 -3.71 7.11 6.56
C ARG A 18 -3.73 5.87 7.44
N TRP A 19 -4.21 4.74 6.94
CA TRP A 19 -4.19 3.49 7.71
C TRP A 19 -2.77 3.09 8.02
N ASN A 20 -1.90 3.14 7.01
CA ASN A 20 -0.51 2.79 7.19
C ASN A 20 0.23 3.78 8.11
N LEU A 21 -0.08 5.07 8.06
CA LEU A 21 0.45 6.05 9.01
C LEU A 21 0.02 5.74 10.45
N ASN A 22 -1.25 5.40 10.70
CA ASN A 22 -1.71 4.99 12.02
C ASN A 22 -1.02 3.71 12.50
N LEU A 23 -0.79 2.75 11.60
CA LEU A 23 -0.01 1.54 11.89
C LEU A 23 1.41 1.90 12.30
N CYS A 24 2.07 2.80 11.55
CA CYS A 24 3.44 3.23 11.84
C CYS A 24 3.54 3.89 13.22
N ILE A 25 2.60 4.78 13.57
CA ILE A 25 2.52 5.38 14.90
C ILE A 25 2.35 4.30 15.98
N GLY A 26 1.43 3.35 15.77
CA GLY A 26 1.19 2.25 16.70
C GLY A 26 2.45 1.42 16.95
N VAL A 27 3.17 1.07 15.88
CA VAL A 27 4.43 0.30 15.97
C VAL A 27 5.52 1.09 16.68
N VAL A 28 5.76 2.34 16.28
CA VAL A 28 6.88 3.14 16.81
C VAL A 28 6.72 3.43 18.30
N PHE A 29 5.50 3.75 18.75
CA PHE A 29 5.24 4.10 20.14
C PHE A 29 4.81 2.91 21.01
N SER A 30 4.72 1.69 20.44
CA SER A 30 4.26 0.49 21.18
C SER A 30 5.09 0.18 22.43
N SER A 31 6.41 0.38 22.36
CA SER A 31 7.35 0.11 23.45
C SER A 31 7.41 1.22 24.51
N VAL A 32 7.03 2.45 24.16
CA VAL A 32 7.05 3.61 25.07
C VAL A 32 5.71 3.77 25.79
N PHE A 33 4.60 3.64 25.04
CA PHE A 33 3.24 3.78 25.54
C PHE A 33 2.34 2.66 25.00
N PRO A 34 2.19 1.53 25.73
CA PRO A 34 1.43 0.37 25.23
C PRO A 34 -0.06 0.67 24.99
N LEU A 35 -0.61 1.70 25.65
CA LEU A 35 -1.99 2.16 25.40
C LEU A 35 -2.23 2.64 23.97
N VAL A 36 -1.20 3.18 23.29
CA VAL A 36 -1.30 3.61 21.89
C VAL A 36 -1.55 2.42 20.98
N SER A 37 -0.88 1.30 21.23
CA SER A 37 -1.08 0.05 20.47
C SER A 37 -2.52 -0.45 20.58
N LEU A 38 -3.11 -0.40 21.79
CA LEU A 38 -4.50 -0.79 22.00
C LEU A 38 -5.47 0.14 21.27
N ALA A 39 -5.25 1.45 21.32
CA ALA A 39 -6.08 2.42 20.60
C ALA A 39 -6.03 2.21 19.07
N VAL A 40 -4.84 1.92 18.53
CA VAL A 40 -4.64 1.60 17.11
C VAL A 40 -5.34 0.29 16.73
N LEU A 41 -5.27 -0.74 17.59
CA LEU A 41 -5.97 -2.01 17.37
C LEU A 41 -7.49 -1.83 17.30
N VAL A 42 -8.08 -1.11 18.28
CA VAL A 42 -9.52 -0.80 18.27
C VAL A 42 -9.90 -0.04 17.02
N LYS A 43 -9.08 0.93 16.60
CA LYS A 43 -9.29 1.68 15.35
C LYS A 43 -9.32 0.74 14.15
N PHE A 44 -8.37 -0.20 14.02
CA PHE A 44 -8.35 -1.15 12.91
C PHE A 44 -9.57 -2.09 12.90
N LEU A 45 -10.04 -2.54 14.06
CA LEU A 45 -11.27 -3.35 14.15
C LEU A 45 -12.50 -2.58 13.66
N LEU A 46 -12.64 -1.31 14.07
CA LEU A 46 -13.72 -0.45 13.57
C LEU A 46 -13.61 -0.25 12.06
N HIS A 47 -12.40 -0.04 11.53
CA HIS A 47 -12.18 0.11 10.09
C HIS A 47 -12.57 -1.16 9.32
N GLN A 48 -12.27 -2.35 9.85
CA GLN A 48 -12.63 -3.60 9.20
C GLN A 48 -14.15 -3.72 9.01
N VAL A 49 -14.95 -3.30 10.00
CA VAL A 49 -16.41 -3.33 9.92
C VAL A 49 -16.93 -2.23 8.99
N THR A 50 -16.48 -0.98 9.16
CA THR A 50 -17.00 0.15 8.38
C THR A 50 -16.65 0.02 6.90
N TYR A 51 -15.40 -0.33 6.58
CA TYR A 51 -14.96 -0.47 5.19
C TYR A 51 -15.44 -1.77 4.56
N GLY A 52 -15.63 -2.84 5.35
CA GLY A 52 -16.32 -4.04 4.87
C GLY A 52 -17.73 -3.74 4.38
N TYR A 53 -18.45 -2.85 5.08
CA TYR A 53 -19.77 -2.38 4.64
C TYR A 53 -19.70 -1.39 3.45
N LEU A 54 -18.87 -0.35 3.55
CA LEU A 54 -18.76 0.68 2.50
C LEU A 54 -18.36 0.09 1.14
N LEU A 55 -17.40 -0.83 1.12
CA LEU A 55 -16.87 -1.41 -0.12
C LEU A 55 -17.92 -2.25 -0.86
N VAL A 56 -18.83 -2.93 -0.13
CA VAL A 56 -19.85 -3.79 -0.72
C VAL A 56 -21.08 -3.00 -1.18
N PHE A 57 -21.52 -2.01 -0.39
CA PHE A 57 -22.82 -1.36 -0.60
C PHE A 57 -22.76 0.08 -1.13
N ALA A 58 -21.66 0.80 -0.91
CA ALA A 58 -21.58 2.24 -1.20
C ALA A 58 -20.57 2.58 -2.30
N GLU A 59 -19.47 1.84 -2.43
CA GLU A 59 -18.41 2.16 -3.38
C GLU A 59 -18.67 1.55 -4.77
N THR A 60 -18.52 2.36 -5.81
CA THR A 60 -18.58 1.89 -7.20
C THR A 60 -17.28 1.17 -7.59
N ARG A 61 -17.37 0.17 -8.46
CA ARG A 61 -16.19 -0.55 -8.96
C ARG A 61 -15.28 0.39 -9.75
N LYS A 62 -14.08 0.61 -9.22
CA LYS A 62 -12.99 1.30 -9.93
C LYS A 62 -12.11 0.27 -10.65
N PRO A 63 -11.39 0.66 -11.71
CA PRO A 63 -10.42 -0.22 -12.34
C PRO A 63 -9.37 -0.70 -11.33
N ASP A 64 -9.08 -1.99 -11.35
CA ASP A 64 -8.14 -2.60 -10.42
C ASP A 64 -6.70 -2.22 -10.75
N LEU A 65 -5.96 -1.71 -9.76
CA LEU A 65 -4.52 -1.41 -9.88
C LEU A 65 -3.63 -2.61 -9.53
N GLY A 66 -4.17 -3.84 -9.45
CA GLY A 66 -3.38 -5.05 -9.24
C GLY A 66 -2.56 -5.11 -7.94
N GLY A 67 -2.99 -4.40 -6.88
CA GLY A 67 -2.35 -4.45 -5.57
C GLY A 67 -1.15 -3.51 -5.37
N VAL A 68 -0.94 -2.52 -6.24
CA VAL A 68 0.13 -1.50 -6.08
C VAL A 68 0.13 -0.86 -4.68
N PHE A 69 -1.05 -0.48 -4.17
CA PHE A 69 -1.19 0.12 -2.84
C PHE A 69 -0.76 -0.81 -1.70
N TRP A 70 -0.94 -2.11 -1.86
CA TRP A 70 -0.51 -3.10 -0.87
C TRP A 70 1.02 -3.13 -0.77
N VAL A 71 1.71 -3.19 -1.91
CA VAL A 71 3.18 -3.19 -1.94
C VAL A 71 3.75 -1.88 -1.42
N GLN A 72 3.08 -0.76 -1.72
CA GLN A 72 3.46 0.55 -1.19
C GLN A 72 3.33 0.60 0.35
N ALA A 73 2.24 0.07 0.91
CA ALA A 73 2.06 -0.01 2.35
C ALA A 73 3.11 -0.90 3.04
N LEU A 74 3.44 -2.07 2.45
CA LEU A 74 4.51 -2.93 2.94
C LEU A 74 5.87 -2.22 2.95
N THR A 75 6.16 -1.46 1.89
CA THR A 75 7.40 -0.69 1.79
C THR A 75 7.49 0.39 2.87
N GLN A 76 6.39 1.11 3.11
CA GLN A 76 6.30 2.10 4.17
C GLN A 76 6.40 1.48 5.57
N LEU A 77 5.84 0.29 5.79
CA LEU A 77 5.99 -0.47 7.03
C LEU A 77 7.45 -0.88 7.27
N LEU A 78 8.17 -1.31 6.23
CA LEU A 78 9.60 -1.59 6.34
C LEU A 78 10.42 -0.33 6.69
N TYR A 79 10.10 0.82 6.09
CA TYR A 79 10.71 2.09 6.49
C TYR A 79 10.38 2.46 7.94
N CYS A 80 9.16 2.18 8.39
CA CYS A 80 8.77 2.37 9.77
C CYS A 80 9.60 1.52 10.74
N MET A 81 9.98 0.30 10.37
CA MET A 81 10.86 -0.54 11.20
C MET A 81 12.26 0.06 11.33
N VAL A 82 12.80 0.64 10.25
CA VAL A 82 14.07 1.39 10.31
C VAL A 82 13.94 2.60 11.21
N PHE A 83 12.86 3.37 11.06
CA PHE A 83 12.59 4.54 11.91
C PHE A 83 12.45 4.16 13.39
N TYR A 84 11.74 3.06 13.68
CA TYR A 84 11.62 2.51 15.03
C TYR A 84 12.98 2.19 15.65
N ALA A 85 13.89 1.56 14.91
CA ALA A 85 15.23 1.25 15.41
C ALA A 85 16.03 2.51 15.78
N VAL A 86 15.92 3.58 14.98
CA VAL A 86 16.56 4.88 15.26
C VAL A 86 15.97 5.53 16.51
N VAL A 87 14.64 5.59 16.60
CA VAL A 87 13.93 6.16 17.77
C VAL A 87 14.28 5.39 19.04
N MET A 88 14.25 4.05 18.99
CA MET A 88 14.60 3.21 20.14
C MET A 88 16.06 3.31 20.56
N ALA A 89 16.98 3.46 19.61
CA ALA A 89 18.38 3.72 19.94
C ALA A 89 18.52 5.04 20.73
N GLY A 90 17.82 6.09 20.31
CA GLY A 90 17.78 7.38 21.03
C GLY A 90 17.18 7.26 22.43
N VAL A 91 16.04 6.57 22.57
CA VAL A 91 15.39 6.33 23.87
C VAL A 91 16.31 5.56 24.82
N LEU A 92 17.01 4.54 24.31
CA LEU A 92 17.92 3.73 25.12
C LEU A 92 19.15 4.52 25.54
N LEU A 93 19.76 5.32 24.66
CA LEU A 93 20.89 6.19 25.03
C LEU A 93 20.58 7.13 26.19
N GLN A 94 19.35 7.63 26.27
CA GLN A 94 18.95 8.52 27.36
C GLN A 94 18.63 7.77 28.65
N ARG A 95 18.17 6.51 28.56
CA ARG A 95 17.60 5.77 29.70
C ARG A 95 18.57 4.75 30.30
N SER A 96 19.57 4.29 29.56
CA SER A 96 20.53 3.30 30.04
C SER A 96 21.85 3.93 30.43
N ASP A 97 22.42 3.49 31.55
CA ASP A 97 23.75 3.91 32.01
C ASP A 97 24.90 3.41 31.11
N GLY A 98 24.63 2.54 30.13
CA GLY A 98 25.63 1.96 29.23
C GLY A 98 25.25 2.05 27.74
N TYR A 99 26.27 2.06 26.87
CA TYR A 99 26.08 2.21 25.42
C TYR A 99 25.68 0.91 24.69
N ILE A 100 25.80 -0.24 25.36
CA ILE A 100 25.51 -1.57 24.79
C ILE A 100 24.07 -1.71 24.26
N PRO A 101 23.01 -1.37 25.03
CA PRO A 101 21.64 -1.48 24.52
C PRO A 101 21.38 -0.60 23.29
N ALA A 102 21.97 0.60 23.25
CA ALA A 102 21.87 1.46 22.08
C ALA A 102 22.59 0.88 20.85
N ALA A 103 23.78 0.30 21.04
CA ALA A 103 24.52 -0.37 19.97
C ALA A 103 23.75 -1.59 19.41
N LEU A 104 23.09 -2.38 20.27
CA LEU A 104 22.23 -3.49 19.84
C LEU A 104 21.01 -3.01 19.07
N ALA A 105 20.38 -1.91 19.49
CA ALA A 105 19.27 -1.31 18.77
C ALA A 105 19.70 -0.85 17.37
N LEU A 106 20.87 -0.20 17.24
CA LEU A 106 21.41 0.18 15.94
C LEU A 106 21.77 -1.02 15.06
N LEU A 107 22.32 -2.10 15.64
CA LEU A 107 22.59 -3.34 14.91
C LEU A 107 21.29 -3.94 14.36
N SER A 108 20.21 -3.93 15.14
CA SER A 108 18.89 -4.36 14.66
C SER A 108 18.37 -3.47 13.53
N GLY A 109 18.66 -2.17 13.57
CA GLY A 109 18.37 -1.23 12.49
C GLY A 109 19.10 -1.55 11.19
N PHE A 110 20.34 -2.02 11.27
CA PHE A 110 21.09 -2.47 10.08
C PHE A 110 20.41 -3.67 9.40
N VAL A 111 19.92 -4.64 10.19
CA VAL A 111 19.13 -5.76 9.67
C VAL A 111 17.84 -5.27 9.02
N ALA A 112 17.16 -4.27 9.60
CA ALA A 112 15.97 -3.67 9.01
C ALA A 112 16.29 -2.99 7.66
N VAL A 113 17.41 -2.27 7.53
CA VAL A 113 17.86 -1.70 6.24
C VAL A 113 18.15 -2.79 5.22
N ALA A 114 18.86 -3.85 5.62
CA ALA A 114 19.10 -4.99 4.76
C ALA A 114 17.79 -5.64 4.26
N SER A 115 16.76 -5.71 5.12
CA SER A 115 15.44 -6.22 4.76
C SER A 115 14.73 -5.35 3.71
N VAL A 116 14.85 -4.02 3.79
CA VAL A 116 14.32 -3.08 2.78
C VAL A 116 15.00 -3.29 1.43
N VAL A 117 16.33 -3.43 1.44
CA VAL A 117 17.12 -3.65 0.23
C VAL A 117 16.77 -5.00 -0.40
N GLN A 118 16.67 -6.06 0.40
CA GLN A 118 16.23 -7.36 -0.07
C GLN A 118 14.81 -7.32 -0.63
N PHE A 119 13.89 -6.61 0.02
CA PHE A 119 12.51 -6.49 -0.44
C PHE A 119 12.44 -5.87 -1.85
N LYS A 120 13.20 -4.79 -2.08
CA LYS A 120 13.24 -4.13 -3.39
C LYS A 120 13.91 -4.94 -4.49
N MET A 121 14.97 -5.70 -4.16
CA MET A 121 15.73 -6.46 -5.16
C MET A 121 15.11 -7.83 -5.47
N ARG A 122 14.49 -8.47 -4.48
CA ARG A 122 14.04 -9.87 -4.60
C ARG A 122 12.61 -10.01 -5.13
N PHE A 123 11.73 -9.06 -4.81
CA PHE A 123 10.32 -9.15 -5.21
C PHE A 123 10.07 -8.40 -6.53
N ARG A 124 9.78 -9.16 -7.59
CA ARG A 124 9.38 -8.66 -8.90
C ARG A 124 7.86 -8.58 -8.95
N TRP A 125 7.30 -7.43 -8.59
CA TRP A 125 5.84 -7.20 -8.55
C TRP A 125 5.36 -6.21 -9.62
N GLN A 126 6.26 -5.41 -10.19
CA GLN A 126 5.91 -4.37 -11.18
C GLN A 126 5.75 -4.92 -12.60
N SER A 127 6.47 -5.99 -12.93
CA SER A 127 6.43 -6.63 -14.24
C SER A 127 5.96 -8.07 -14.12
N LEU A 128 4.96 -8.40 -14.94
CA LEU A 128 4.50 -9.78 -15.06
C LEU A 128 5.54 -10.56 -15.89
N PRO A 129 6.07 -11.70 -15.39
CA PRO A 129 7.03 -12.50 -16.13
C PRO A 129 6.45 -12.98 -17.47
N TYR A 130 7.19 -12.77 -18.56
CA TYR A 130 6.78 -13.20 -19.90
C TYR A 130 6.33 -14.68 -20.00
N PRO A 131 7.01 -15.65 -19.32
CA PRO A 131 6.54 -17.04 -19.34
C PRO A 131 5.15 -17.24 -18.76
N GLU A 132 4.73 -16.42 -17.80
CA GLU A 132 3.39 -16.46 -17.22
C GLU A 132 2.37 -15.87 -18.18
N VAL A 133 2.70 -14.74 -18.83
CA VAL A 133 1.88 -14.13 -19.88
C VAL A 133 1.59 -15.14 -21.00
N VAL A 134 2.62 -15.83 -21.50
CA VAL A 134 2.49 -16.83 -22.56
C VAL A 134 1.67 -18.05 -22.13
N LYS A 135 1.73 -18.44 -20.86
CA LYS A 135 0.89 -19.52 -20.33
C LYS A 135 -0.58 -19.09 -20.25
N MET A 136 -0.84 -17.89 -19.73
CA MET A 136 -2.19 -17.33 -19.65
C MET A 136 -2.86 -17.24 -21.02
N ASP A 137 -2.11 -16.82 -22.05
CA ASP A 137 -2.60 -16.73 -23.42
C ASP A 137 -2.96 -18.11 -24.02
N LYS A 138 -2.21 -19.16 -23.63
CA LYS A 138 -2.48 -20.55 -24.04
C LYS A 138 -3.65 -21.18 -23.31
N ASP A 139 -3.79 -20.92 -22.01
CA ASP A 139 -4.83 -21.50 -21.16
C ASP A 139 -6.19 -20.79 -21.35
N HIS A 140 -6.17 -19.50 -21.69
CA HIS A 140 -7.33 -18.69 -22.02
C HIS A 140 -7.18 -18.10 -23.43
N PRO A 141 -7.27 -18.93 -24.49
CA PRO A 141 -7.19 -18.43 -25.85
C PRO A 141 -8.34 -17.46 -26.08
N ILE A 142 -8.01 -16.22 -26.42
CA ILE A 142 -9.00 -15.18 -26.72
C ILE A 142 -9.82 -15.68 -27.92
N PRO A 143 -11.15 -15.89 -27.77
CA PRO A 143 -11.95 -16.35 -28.90
C PRO A 143 -11.93 -15.26 -29.98
N ALA A 144 -11.77 -15.65 -31.25
CA ALA A 144 -11.67 -14.72 -32.38
C ALA A 144 -12.85 -13.73 -32.50
N SER A 145 -14.00 -14.05 -31.88
CA SER A 145 -15.15 -13.15 -31.74
C SER A 145 -14.94 -11.95 -30.81
N THR A 146 -13.96 -12.02 -29.89
CA THR A 146 -13.67 -11.00 -28.85
C THR A 146 -12.67 -9.96 -29.35
N VAL A 147 -11.78 -10.34 -30.27
CA VAL A 147 -10.84 -9.44 -30.96
C VAL A 147 -11.58 -8.28 -31.65
N ARG A 148 -12.83 -8.50 -32.09
CA ARG A 148 -13.68 -7.45 -32.67
C ARG A 148 -14.34 -6.53 -31.63
N LYS A 149 -14.49 -6.97 -30.38
CA LYS A 149 -15.02 -6.15 -29.26
C LYS A 149 -13.94 -5.37 -28.50
N GLU A 150 -12.66 -5.76 -28.64
CA GLU A 150 -11.52 -5.02 -28.09
C GLU A 150 -11.27 -3.67 -28.79
N VAL A 151 -12.04 -3.32 -29.83
CA VAL A 151 -12.18 -1.93 -30.31
C VAL A 151 -13.07 -1.10 -29.36
N SER A 152 -12.94 -1.31 -28.05
CA SER A 152 -13.09 -0.23 -27.07
C SER A 152 -11.69 0.31 -26.79
N MET A 153 -11.02 0.73 -27.87
CA MET A 153 -9.84 1.58 -27.77
C MET A 153 -10.24 2.78 -26.91
N TYR A 154 -9.37 3.26 -26.02
CA TYR A 154 -9.68 4.46 -25.24
C TYR A 154 -9.97 5.63 -26.20
N ILE A 155 -11.25 5.93 -26.40
CA ILE A 155 -11.69 7.12 -27.11
C ILE A 155 -11.69 8.22 -26.06
N GLN A 156 -10.89 9.25 -26.30
CA GLN A 156 -10.87 10.41 -25.42
C GLN A 156 -12.31 10.96 -25.29
N PRO A 157 -12.79 11.24 -24.07
CA PRO A 157 -14.16 11.71 -23.86
C PRO A 157 -14.51 12.96 -24.67
N SER A 158 -13.51 13.81 -24.96
CA SER A 158 -13.65 14.99 -25.80
C SER A 158 -13.89 14.68 -27.29
N LEU A 159 -13.48 13.51 -27.79
CA LEU A 159 -13.69 13.10 -29.18
C LEU A 159 -15.09 12.51 -29.41
N ASN A 160 -15.79 12.14 -28.34
CA ASN A 160 -17.12 11.53 -28.38
C ASN A 160 -18.24 12.54 -28.05
N ASP A 161 -17.92 13.84 -28.06
CA ASP A 161 -18.87 14.90 -27.77
C ASP A 161 -19.61 15.33 -29.06
N PRO A 162 -20.93 15.09 -29.16
CA PRO A 162 -21.70 15.44 -30.36
C PRO A 162 -21.88 16.95 -30.55
N SER A 163 -21.41 17.78 -29.62
CA SER A 163 -21.49 19.24 -29.70
C SER A 163 -20.32 19.91 -30.44
N LEU A 164 -19.28 19.15 -30.84
CA LEU A 164 -18.14 19.67 -31.60
C LEU A 164 -18.45 19.71 -33.10
N PRO A 165 -18.23 20.85 -33.80
CA PRO A 165 -18.34 20.89 -35.25
C PRO A 165 -17.21 20.07 -35.88
N HIS A 166 -17.58 19.12 -36.74
CA HIS A 166 -16.65 18.32 -37.55
C HIS A 166 -15.98 19.14 -38.65
#